data_AF-A0A3D4GT94-F1
#
_entry.id   AF-A0A3D4GT94-F1
#
_cell.length_a   1.000
_cell.length_b   1.000
_cell.length_c   1.000
_cell.angle_alpha   90.00
_cell.angle_beta   90.00
_cell.angle_gamma   90.00
#
_symmetry.space_group_name_H-M   'P 1'
#
loop_
_entity.id
_entity.type
_entity.pdbx_description
1 polymer ?
#
loop_
_entity_poly.entity_id
_entity_poly.type
_entity_poly.pdbx_seq_one_letter_code
_entity_poly.pdbx_strand_id
1 'polypeptide(L)' 'MSGFTFTCPEVSTVSQGKTLEQDVKTLREATELYLEEFPQADLDRSLMTTFEVAGA' A
#
# COMPACT_ATOMS: atom_id res chain seq x y z
N MET A 1 20.33 7.91 -8.39
CA MET A 1 19.57 6.71 -7.97
C MET A 1 18.11 7.14 -7.85
N SER A 2 17.29 6.83 -8.85
CA SER A 2 15.86 7.18 -8.87
C SER A 2 15.08 5.92 -8.54
N GLY A 3 14.34 5.92 -7.43
CA GLY A 3 13.48 4.82 -7.02
C GLY A 3 12.19 5.39 -6.46
N PHE A 4 11.07 4.72 -6.71
CA PHE A 4 9.76 5.13 -6.21
C PHE A 4 9.58 4.61 -4.78
N THR A 5 8.86 5.36 -3.96
CA THR A 5 8.57 4.98 -2.55
C THR A 5 7.06 4.85 -2.42
N PHE A 6 6.60 3.66 -2.07
CA PHE A 6 5.20 3.36 -1.80
C PHE A 6 5.00 3.12 -0.31
N THR A 7 3.90 3.62 0.23
CA THR A 7 3.60 3.52 1.66
C THR A 7 2.23 2.90 1.85
N CYS A 8 2.13 1.84 2.65
CA CYS A 8 0.87 1.37 3.23
C CYS A 8 0.72 1.96 4.63
N PRO A 9 -0.07 3.03 4.81
CA PRO A 9 -0.24 3.67 6.12
C PRO A 9 -0.86 2.75 7.16
N GLU A 10 -1.69 1.79 6.76
CA GLU A 10 -2.38 0.83 7.64
C GLU A 10 -1.42 -0.12 8.35
N VAL A 11 -0.30 -0.48 7.70
CA VAL A 11 0.70 -1.42 8.24
C VAL A 11 2.02 -0.71 8.55
N SER A 12 2.05 0.63 8.45
CA SER A 12 3.27 1.45 8.56
C SER A 12 4.44 0.89 7.72
N THR A 13 4.13 0.28 6.57
CA THR A 13 5.11 -0.41 5.74
C THR A 13 5.49 0.47 4.55
N VAL A 14 6.78 0.70 4.38
CA VAL A 14 7.37 1.41 3.24
C VAL A 14 8.03 0.40 2.32
N SER A 15 7.64 0.40 1.04
CA SER A 15 8.32 -0.37 -0.01
C SER A 15 9.06 0.59 -0.95
N GLN A 16 10.32 0.27 -1.23
CA GLN A 16 11.15 1.00 -2.18
C GLN A 16 11.62 0.04 -3.27
N GLY A 17 11.00 0.10 -4.43
CA GLY A 17 11.27 -0.79 -5.55
C GLY A 17 11.76 -0.07 -6.79
N LYS A 18 12.36 -0.86 -7.68
CA LYS A 18 12.82 -0.39 -8.99
C LYS A 18 11.67 -0.31 -10.00
N THR A 19 10.55 -0.98 -9.74
CA THR A 19 9.36 -1.03 -10.60
C THR A 19 8.08 -1.07 -9.75
N LEU A 20 7.01 -0.47 -10.27
CA LEU A 20 5.70 -0.35 -9.61
C LEU A 20 5.11 -1.73 -9.28
N GLU A 21 5.23 -2.69 -10.20
CA GLU A 21 4.63 -4.02 -10.06
C GLU A 21 5.23 -4.80 -8.89
N GLN A 22 6.52 -4.59 -8.63
CA GLN A 22 7.23 -5.28 -7.57
C GLN A 22 6.84 -4.74 -6.20
N ASP A 23 6.68 -3.41 -6.08
CA ASP A 23 6.21 -2.78 -4.85
C ASP A 23 4.75 -3.13 -4.54
N VAL A 24 3.87 -3.14 -5.55
CA VAL A 24 2.47 -3.58 -5.38
C VAL A 24 2.39 -5.02 -4.91
N LYS A 25 3.25 -5.90 -5.45
CA LYS A 25 3.33 -7.30 -5.02
C LYS A 25 3.76 -7.40 -3.55
N THR A 26 4.80 -6.67 -3.14
CA THR A 26 5.28 -6.68 -1.75
C THR A 26 4.23 -6.14 -0.78
N LEU A 27 3.53 -5.05 -1.12
CA LEU A 27 2.48 -4.49 -0.26
C LEU A 27 1.29 -5.45 -0.11
N ARG A 28 0.92 -6.15 -1.18
CA ARG A 28 -0.10 -7.20 -1.13
C ARG A 28 0.29 -8.31 -0.16
N GLU A 29 1.48 -8.88 -0.31
CA GLU A 29 1.97 -9.96 0.55
C GLU A 29 2.01 -9.54 2.03
N ALA A 30 2.48 -8.32 2.32
CA ALA A 30 2.48 -7.78 3.69
C ALA A 30 1.05 -7.60 4.26
N THR A 31 0.09 -7.21 3.42
CA THR A 31 -1.31 -7.05 3.81
C THR A 31 -1.99 -8.39 4.04
N GLU A 32 -1.73 -9.39 3.19
CA GLU A 32 -2.26 -10.76 3.35
C GLU A 32 -1.80 -11.36 4.67
N LEU A 33 -0.49 -11.26 4.99
CA LEU A 33 0.05 -11.71 6.27
C LEU A 33 -0.61 -11.00 7.48
N TYR A 34 -0.83 -9.70 7.39
CA TYR A 34 -1.52 -8.95 8.45
C TYR A 34 -2.97 -9.45 8.66
N LEU A 35 -3.69 -9.76 7.59
CA LEU A 35 -5.08 -10.24 7.66
C LEU A 35 -5.20 -11.68 8.16
N GLU A 36 -4.19 -12.52 7.91
CA GLU A 36 -4.09 -13.86 8.48
C GLU A 36 -3.92 -13.83 10.01
N GLU A 37 -3.12 -12.88 10.51
CA GLU A 37 -2.88 -12.70 11.95
C GLU A 37 -4.01 -11.95 12.67
N PHE A 38 -4.69 -11.03 11.97
CA PHE A 38 -5.76 -10.20 12.51
C PHE A 38 -7.00 -10.28 11.59
N PRO A 39 -7.89 -11.27 11.78
CA PRO A 39 -9.11 -11.39 10.98
C PRO A 39 -9.96 -10.12 11.11
N GLN A 40 -10.36 -9.55 9.97
CA GLN A 40 -11.05 -8.26 9.88
C GLN A 40 -12.29 -8.19 10.78
N ALA A 41 -12.39 -7.11 11.58
CA ALA A 41 -13.66 -6.62 12.07
C ALA A 41 -14.48 -6.09 10.86
N ASP A 42 -15.81 -6.21 10.90
CA ASP A 42 -16.70 -5.71 9.84
C ASP A 42 -16.36 -4.26 9.48
N LEU A 43 -15.64 -4.07 8.37
CA LEU A 43 -15.28 -2.74 7.87
C LEU A 43 -16.49 -2.21 7.11
N ASP A 44 -17.25 -1.33 7.76
CA ASP A 44 -18.20 -0.45 7.06
C ASP A 44 -17.48 0.21 5.88
N ARG A 45 -18.11 0.16 4.70
CA ARG A 45 -17.53 0.44 3.37
C ARG A 45 -16.44 1.52 3.38
N SER A 46 -15.19 1.12 3.17
CA SER A 46 -14.07 2.04 2.96
C SER A 46 -14.25 2.83 1.65
N LEU A 47 -14.10 4.15 1.70
CA LEU A 47 -14.15 5.04 0.54
C LEU A 47 -12.73 5.54 0.23
N MET A 48 -12.14 5.00 -0.84
CA MET A 48 -10.82 5.39 -1.33
C MET A 48 -10.98 6.21 -2.62
N THR A 49 -10.33 7.37 -2.69
CA THR A 49 -10.29 8.21 -3.90
C THR A 49 -8.90 8.81 -4.09
N THR A 50 -8.49 8.93 -5.34
CA THR A 50 -7.19 9.49 -5.76
C THR A 50 -7.46 10.60 -6.78
N PHE A 51 -6.69 11.69 -6.70
CA PHE A 51 -6.74 12.78 -7.68
C PHE A 51 -5.32 13.27 -7.98
N GLU A 52 -5.14 13.81 -9.18
CA GLU A 52 -3.85 14.33 -9.65
C GLU A 52 -3.73 15.82 -9.34
N VAL A 53 -2.52 16.28 -9.01
CA VAL A 53 -2.21 17.70 -8.76
C VAL A 53 -1.10 18.11 -9.72
N ALA A 54 -1.26 19.26 -10.38
CA ALA A 54 -0.22 19.83 -11.23
C ALA A 54 0.97 20.27 -10.37
N GLY A 55 2.17 19.76 -10.68
CA GLY A 55 3.43 20.16 -10.03
C GLY A 55 3.93 21.52 -10.55
N ALA A 56 4.53 22.32 -9.66
CA ALA A 56 5.16 23.61 -9.97
C ALA A 56 6.56 23.45 -10.59
#